data_AF-A0A924XC68-F1
#
_entry.id   AF-A0A924XC68-F1
#
_cell.length_a   1.000
_cell.length_b   1.000
_cell.length_c   1.000
_cell.angle_alpha   90.00
_cell.angle_beta   90.00
_cell.angle_gamma   90.00
#
_symmetry.space_group_name_H-M   'P 1'
#
loop_
_entity.id
_entity.type
_entity.pdbx_description
1 polymer ?
#
loop_
_entity_poly.entity_id
_entity_poly.type
_entity_poly.pdbx_seq_one_letter_code
_entity_poly.pdbx_strand_id
1 'polypeptide(L)'
;MLRIFPSRAALEHAIAADGRDALVADGFVTFQSLVDQLVGGARVAAGNIAGRMLVRAVLTRGPERYRRLASDPLAVRAMHGALLELRMCGVTAEVAARGKTEPALVDLLAVLAAYEDGLASQQLLDDSDKQRDAVLAVARGDLPPALASICAIRVEGEGDLFGSRLDLLAAFAARGVHVHVRLPFDAERRADFAWSEATLSMMEGRWQSNVRDGGRALDGHLQALEIIHDPRSCVASVRVQHVPEPAEEARRIAATVVEWLYAGIPANAIAVVTPDADGLGELLVRALERFDVPVRPRRGESIARVHRVAALLGALQLPAFDFRREELLDAWSALGEPVVFDDARIAISEVAREVRASGARSRSIRSYREALVSIAMGRRESAFSDKHARRANAIADALDAFIRRFATLPHSAPLIEHVRAVQRLIEGLQA
;
A
#
# COMPACT_ATOMS: atom_id res chain seq x y z
N MET A 1 -8.71 12.12 27.86
CA MET A 1 -7.33 12.24 27.34
C MET A 1 -7.26 11.44 26.05
N LEU A 2 -6.76 12.04 24.97
CA LEU A 2 -6.55 11.39 23.68
C LEU A 2 -5.13 10.85 23.58
N ARG A 3 -4.94 9.61 23.16
CA ARG A 3 -3.66 8.93 22.95
C ARG A 3 -3.47 8.72 21.45
N ILE A 4 -2.37 9.23 20.91
CA ILE A 4 -2.02 9.16 19.50
C ILE A 4 -0.88 8.16 19.32
N PHE A 5 -1.07 7.21 18.41
CA PHE A 5 -0.10 6.17 18.08
C PHE A 5 0.36 6.26 16.61
N PRO A 6 1.58 5.79 16.29
CA PRO A 6 2.17 5.94 14.96
C PRO A 6 1.51 5.08 13.89
N SER A 7 0.81 4.02 14.29
CA SER A 7 0.17 3.11 13.36
C SER A 7 -1.02 2.44 14.00
N ARG A 8 -1.91 1.92 13.15
CA ARG A 8 -3.05 1.12 13.57
C ARG A 8 -2.63 -0.11 14.37
N ALA A 9 -1.53 -0.76 14.00
CA ALA A 9 -1.02 -1.91 14.74
C ALA A 9 -0.57 -1.55 16.16
N ALA A 10 0.15 -0.42 16.32
CA ALA A 10 0.53 0.08 17.65
C ALA A 10 -0.69 0.46 18.50
N LEU A 11 -1.69 1.09 17.88
CA LEU A 11 -2.96 1.40 18.51
C LEU A 11 -3.70 0.14 18.97
N GLU A 12 -3.84 -0.87 18.11
CA GLU A 12 -4.50 -2.15 18.44
C GLU A 12 -3.79 -2.86 19.60
N HIS A 13 -2.46 -2.89 19.60
CA HIS A 13 -1.68 -3.41 20.72
C HIS A 13 -1.89 -2.63 22.01
N ALA A 14 -1.91 -1.29 21.94
CA ALA A 14 -2.13 -0.46 23.11
C ALA A 14 -3.53 -0.65 23.71
N ILE A 15 -4.55 -0.80 22.86
CA ILE A 15 -5.92 -1.13 23.31
C ILE A 15 -5.95 -2.50 23.99
N ALA A 16 -5.33 -3.51 23.38
CA ALA A 16 -5.27 -4.86 23.96
C ALA A 16 -4.53 -4.88 25.31
N ALA A 17 -3.45 -4.10 25.45
CA ALA A 17 -2.66 -4.00 26.67
C ALA A 17 -3.35 -3.20 27.78
N ASP A 18 -4.25 -2.26 27.44
CA ASP A 18 -4.96 -1.44 28.44
C ASP A 18 -6.02 -2.26 29.21
N GLY A 19 -6.40 -3.44 28.71
CA GLY A 19 -7.23 -4.43 29.42
C GLY A 19 -8.68 -4.00 29.67
N ARG A 20 -9.10 -2.81 29.20
CA ARG A 20 -10.49 -2.35 29.26
C ARG A 20 -11.32 -3.00 28.15
N ASP A 21 -12.61 -3.22 28.42
CA ASP A 21 -13.55 -3.69 27.40
C ASP A 21 -13.46 -2.81 26.15
N ALA A 22 -13.40 -3.46 24.98
CA ALA A 22 -13.18 -2.83 23.67
C ALA A 22 -14.21 -1.73 23.30
N LEU A 23 -15.31 -1.64 24.06
CA LEU A 23 -16.36 -0.63 23.92
C LEU A 23 -15.96 0.76 24.45
N VAL A 24 -14.87 0.90 25.21
CA VAL A 24 -14.37 2.18 25.74
C VAL A 24 -13.02 2.56 25.09
N ALA A 25 -12.88 2.32 23.78
CA ALA A 25 -11.72 2.75 23.01
C ALA A 25 -11.70 4.27 22.73
N ASP A 26 -12.64 5.02 23.30
CA ASP A 26 -12.70 6.48 23.25
C ASP A 26 -11.40 7.07 23.79
N GLY A 27 -10.61 7.65 22.88
CA GLY A 27 -9.32 8.23 23.21
C GLY A 27 -8.10 7.48 22.68
N PHE A 28 -8.23 6.48 21.80
CA PHE A 28 -7.10 5.91 21.06
C PHE A 28 -7.25 6.23 19.57
N VAL A 29 -6.26 6.92 18.99
CA VAL A 29 -6.27 7.27 17.56
C VAL A 29 -4.88 7.17 16.94
N THR A 30 -4.81 7.05 15.62
CA THR A 30 -3.60 7.40 14.85
C THR A 30 -3.69 8.86 14.40
N PHE A 31 -2.57 9.48 14.03
CA PHE A 31 -2.58 10.81 13.41
C PHE A 31 -3.50 10.87 12.20
N GLN A 32 -3.44 9.86 11.33
CA GLN A 32 -4.29 9.83 10.14
C GLN A 32 -5.78 9.79 10.52
N SER A 33 -6.18 8.94 11.46
CA SER A 33 -7.58 8.89 11.89
C SER A 33 -8.04 10.17 12.59
N LEU A 34 -7.16 10.85 13.32
CA LEU A 34 -7.46 12.15 13.93
C LEU A 34 -7.65 13.22 12.85
N VAL A 35 -6.77 13.26 11.86
CA VAL A 35 -6.88 14.16 10.70
C VAL A 35 -8.18 13.89 9.94
N ASP A 36 -8.49 12.63 9.64
CA ASP A 36 -9.73 12.27 8.92
C ASP A 36 -11.00 12.64 9.73
N GLN A 37 -10.96 12.65 11.07
CA GLN A 37 -12.06 13.13 11.90
C GLN A 37 -12.21 14.67 11.88
N LEU A 38 -11.10 15.40 11.75
CA LEU A 38 -11.07 16.85 11.75
C LEU A 38 -11.39 17.46 10.37
N VAL A 39 -11.07 16.73 9.30
CA VAL A 39 -11.35 17.18 7.93
C VAL A 39 -12.81 16.91 7.59
N GLY A 40 -13.66 17.92 7.78
CA GLY A 40 -15.01 17.98 7.22
C GLY A 40 -14.98 18.72 5.89
N GLY A 41 -15.48 18.13 4.79
CA GLY A 41 -15.47 18.84 3.52
C GLY A 41 -16.08 18.11 2.33
N ALA A 42 -16.37 18.88 1.28
CA ALA A 42 -16.95 18.42 0.00
C ALA A 42 -15.90 17.88 -1.00
N ARG A 43 -14.60 18.09 -0.74
CA ARG A 43 -13.51 17.66 -1.62
C ARG A 43 -13.18 16.18 -1.41
N VAL A 44 -12.77 15.52 -2.49
CA VAL A 44 -12.51 14.07 -2.49
C VAL A 44 -11.04 13.81 -2.13
N ALA A 45 -10.79 12.89 -1.20
CA ALA A 45 -9.42 12.47 -0.88
C ALA A 45 -8.75 11.80 -2.10
N ALA A 46 -7.65 12.38 -2.58
CA ALA A 46 -6.78 11.75 -3.56
C ALA A 46 -5.96 10.66 -2.86
N GLY A 47 -6.32 9.40 -3.09
CA GLY A 47 -5.43 8.30 -2.74
C GLY A 47 -4.10 8.39 -3.49
N ASN A 48 -3.07 7.68 -2.99
CA ASN A 48 -1.73 7.65 -3.57
C ASN A 48 -1.69 7.40 -5.10
N ILE A 49 -2.62 6.60 -5.63
CA ILE A 49 -2.71 6.32 -7.07
C ILE A 49 -3.17 7.57 -7.83
N ALA A 50 -4.22 8.25 -7.36
CA ALA A 50 -4.73 9.46 -8.00
C ALA A 50 -3.66 10.57 -8.00
N GLY A 51 -2.96 10.76 -6.89
CA GLY A 51 -1.85 11.71 -6.80
C GLY A 51 -0.72 11.38 -7.78
N ARG A 52 -0.28 10.12 -7.87
CA ARG A 52 0.72 9.68 -8.87
C ARG A 52 0.27 9.88 -10.31
N MET A 53 -1.00 9.62 -10.60
CA MET A 53 -1.56 9.84 -11.93
C MET A 53 -1.61 11.31 -12.30
N LEU A 54 -1.93 12.17 -11.34
CA LEU A 54 -1.84 13.61 -11.52
C LEU A 54 -0.39 14.05 -11.77
N VAL A 55 0.56 13.56 -10.97
CA VAL A 55 1.99 13.81 -11.20
C VAL A 55 2.40 13.37 -12.59
N ARG A 56 2.02 12.17 -13.04
CA ARG A 56 2.31 11.72 -14.40
C ARG A 56 1.77 12.69 -15.45
N ALA A 57 0.52 13.17 -15.30
CA ALA A 57 -0.08 14.13 -16.22
C ALA A 57 0.66 15.47 -16.21
N VAL A 58 1.07 15.95 -15.04
CA VAL A 58 1.89 17.16 -14.86
C VAL A 58 3.24 17.00 -15.53
N LEU A 59 3.96 15.91 -15.27
CA LEU A 59 5.28 15.66 -15.87
C LEU A 59 5.19 15.54 -17.40
N THR A 60 4.11 14.97 -17.93
CA THR A 60 3.89 14.87 -19.39
C THR A 60 3.79 16.25 -20.05
N ARG A 61 3.14 17.21 -19.37
CA ARG A 61 2.89 18.58 -19.90
C ARG A 61 3.94 19.59 -19.44
N GLY A 62 4.73 19.24 -18.43
CA GLY A 62 5.62 20.14 -17.72
C GLY A 62 6.97 20.39 -18.41
N PRO A 63 7.96 20.85 -17.62
CA PRO A 63 9.30 21.16 -18.10
C PRO A 63 9.95 20.00 -18.85
N GLU A 64 10.67 20.30 -19.94
CA GLU A 64 11.23 19.31 -20.84
C GLU A 64 12.10 18.26 -20.13
N ARG A 65 12.88 18.69 -19.13
CA ARG A 65 13.77 17.82 -18.35
C ARG A 65 13.04 16.67 -17.65
N TYR A 66 11.75 16.82 -17.36
CA TYR A 66 10.96 15.83 -16.63
C TYR A 66 9.98 15.03 -17.48
N ARG A 67 9.78 15.39 -18.75
CA ARG A 67 8.84 14.67 -19.62
C ARG A 67 9.21 13.19 -19.78
N ARG A 68 10.51 12.88 -19.82
CA ARG A 68 10.99 11.48 -19.88
C ARG A 68 10.68 10.68 -18.62
N LEU A 69 10.53 11.35 -17.47
CA LEU A 69 10.17 10.67 -16.21
C LEU A 69 8.70 10.25 -16.19
N ALA A 70 7.83 10.88 -16.98
CA ALA A 70 6.40 10.57 -17.02
C ALA A 70 6.09 9.15 -17.53
N SER A 71 7.01 8.52 -18.26
CA SER A 71 6.88 7.13 -18.70
C SER A 71 7.40 6.12 -17.67
N ASP A 72 8.18 6.53 -16.68
CA ASP A 72 8.74 5.65 -15.66
C ASP A 72 7.88 5.68 -14.36
N PRO A 73 7.18 4.60 -14.01
CA PRO A 73 6.35 4.53 -12.81
C PRO A 73 7.13 4.75 -11.49
N LEU A 74 8.41 4.35 -11.44
CA LEU A 74 9.25 4.53 -10.27
C LEU A 74 9.64 6.00 -10.11
N ALA A 75 10.01 6.66 -11.20
CA ALA A 75 10.28 8.09 -11.21
C ALA A 75 9.03 8.91 -10.84
N VAL A 76 7.85 8.56 -11.38
CA VAL A 76 6.57 9.18 -11.00
C VAL A 76 6.28 9.01 -9.50
N ARG A 77 6.52 7.80 -8.96
CA ARG A 77 6.36 7.54 -7.53
C ARG A 77 7.32 8.37 -6.68
N ALA A 78 8.59 8.44 -7.08
CA ALA A 78 9.60 9.22 -6.38
C ALA A 78 9.27 10.72 -6.41
N MET A 79 8.87 11.25 -7.58
CA MET A 79 8.43 12.63 -7.73
C MET A 79 7.21 12.93 -6.86
N HIS A 80 6.19 12.08 -6.87
CA HIS A 80 5.03 12.23 -5.99
C HIS A 80 5.43 12.26 -4.51
N GLY A 81 6.35 11.37 -4.09
CA GLY A 81 6.90 11.38 -2.74
C GLY A 81 7.57 12.71 -2.39
N ALA A 82 8.43 13.22 -3.28
CA ALA A 82 9.12 14.49 -3.09
C ALA A 82 8.14 15.69 -3.02
N LEU A 83 7.10 15.72 -3.86
CA LEU A 83 6.08 16.77 -3.81
C LEU A 83 5.28 16.73 -2.50
N LEU A 84 4.90 15.53 -2.02
CA LEU A 84 4.23 15.38 -0.74
C LEU A 84 5.13 15.83 0.42
N GLU A 85 6.41 15.47 0.39
CA GLU A 85 7.39 15.88 1.41
C GLU A 85 7.53 17.40 1.47
N LEU A 86 7.69 18.06 0.31
CA LEU A 86 7.71 19.52 0.22
C LEU A 86 6.46 20.15 0.86
N ARG A 87 5.28 19.65 0.49
CA ARG A 87 4.00 20.17 1.00
C ARG A 87 3.83 19.93 2.51
N MET A 88 4.23 18.76 3.01
CA MET A 88 4.22 18.44 4.45
C MET A 88 5.16 19.35 5.25
N CYS A 89 6.27 19.77 4.64
CA CYS A 89 7.19 20.78 5.18
C CYS A 89 6.68 22.23 5.05
N GLY A 90 5.47 22.44 4.53
CA GLY A 90 4.88 23.76 4.34
C GLY A 90 5.37 24.49 3.09
N VAL A 91 6.12 23.83 2.22
CA VAL A 91 6.54 24.38 0.92
C VAL A 91 5.41 24.18 -0.09
N THR A 92 4.72 25.27 -0.40
CA THR A 92 3.72 25.34 -1.47
C THR A 92 4.27 26.15 -2.65
N ALA A 93 3.62 26.08 -3.81
CA ALA A 93 3.99 26.90 -4.95
C ALA A 93 3.89 28.40 -4.63
N GLU A 94 2.89 28.80 -3.85
CA GLU A 94 2.70 30.17 -3.40
C GLU A 94 3.85 30.64 -2.50
N VAL A 95 4.25 29.83 -1.52
CA VAL A 95 5.37 30.16 -0.62
C VAL A 95 6.68 30.23 -1.40
N ALA A 96 6.92 29.28 -2.30
CA ALA A 96 8.12 29.24 -3.12
C ALA A 96 8.23 30.45 -4.07
N ALA A 97 7.10 30.92 -4.63
CA ALA A 97 7.06 32.09 -5.51
C ALA A 97 7.46 33.40 -4.81
N ARG A 98 7.33 33.47 -3.47
CA ARG A 98 7.70 34.65 -2.66
C ARG A 98 9.17 34.62 -2.21
N GLY A 99 9.82 33.46 -2.28
CA GLY A 99 11.19 33.25 -1.82
C GLY A 99 12.24 33.38 -2.94
N LYS A 100 13.51 33.57 -2.54
CA LYS A 100 14.63 33.33 -3.46
C LYS A 100 14.77 31.83 -3.67
N THR A 101 14.45 31.38 -4.87
CA THR A 101 14.52 29.97 -5.25
C THR A 101 15.86 29.68 -5.91
N GLU A 102 16.53 28.60 -5.49
CA GLU A 102 17.73 28.13 -6.19
C GLU A 102 17.39 27.71 -7.62
N PRO A 103 18.21 28.07 -8.63
CA PRO A 103 17.95 27.72 -10.03
C PRO A 103 17.68 26.23 -10.26
N ALA A 104 18.33 25.36 -9.47
CA ALA A 104 18.14 23.91 -9.55
C ALA A 104 16.70 23.46 -9.21
N LEU A 105 16.00 24.20 -8.36
CA LEU A 105 14.67 23.88 -7.84
C LEU A 105 13.52 24.50 -8.64
N VAL A 106 13.81 25.44 -9.55
CA VAL A 106 12.78 26.17 -10.32
C VAL A 106 11.82 25.23 -11.03
N ASP A 107 12.33 24.25 -11.79
CA ASP A 107 11.45 23.32 -12.51
C ASP A 107 10.69 22.38 -11.56
N LEU A 108 11.27 22.01 -10.42
CA LEU A 108 10.58 21.18 -9.43
C LEU A 108 9.40 21.95 -8.81
N LEU A 109 9.58 23.24 -8.55
CA LEU A 109 8.53 24.11 -8.04
C LEU A 109 7.47 24.41 -9.11
N ALA A 110 7.84 24.48 -10.38
CA ALA A 110 6.87 24.53 -11.47
C ALA A 110 6.02 23.24 -11.55
N VAL A 111 6.64 22.08 -11.33
CA VAL A 111 5.92 20.79 -11.22
C VAL A 111 5.02 20.78 -9.98
N LEU A 112 5.49 21.29 -8.84
CA LEU A 112 4.67 21.44 -7.63
C LEU A 112 3.45 22.31 -7.92
N ALA A 113 3.62 23.51 -8.48
CA ALA A 113 2.54 24.42 -8.84
C ALA A 113 1.48 23.76 -9.72
N ALA A 114 1.89 23.12 -10.81
CA ALA A 114 0.97 22.42 -11.70
C ALA A 114 0.27 21.22 -11.02
N TYR A 115 0.92 20.57 -10.05
CA TYR A 115 0.29 19.54 -9.22
C TYR A 115 -0.76 20.15 -8.27
N GLU A 116 -0.48 21.28 -7.61
CA GLU A 116 -1.46 21.94 -6.73
C GLU A 116 -2.69 22.44 -7.52
N ASP A 117 -2.47 23.03 -8.70
CA ASP A 117 -3.53 23.45 -9.62
C ASP A 117 -4.38 22.26 -10.09
N GLY A 118 -3.70 21.13 -10.35
CA GLY A 118 -4.33 19.87 -10.68
C GLY A 118 -5.25 19.36 -9.57
N LEU A 119 -4.78 19.37 -8.32
CA LEU A 119 -5.59 19.00 -7.15
C LEU A 119 -6.80 19.92 -7.01
N ALA A 120 -6.59 21.24 -7.11
CA ALA A 120 -7.65 22.24 -6.97
C ALA A 120 -8.72 22.09 -8.06
N SER A 121 -8.31 22.00 -9.34
CA SER A 121 -9.23 21.88 -10.47
C SER A 121 -10.09 20.62 -10.44
N GLN A 122 -9.56 19.53 -9.87
CA GLN A 122 -10.28 18.26 -9.71
C GLN A 122 -10.99 18.13 -8.35
N GLN A 123 -10.96 19.17 -7.52
CA GLN A 123 -11.51 19.16 -6.15
C GLN A 123 -10.96 18.01 -5.30
N LEU A 124 -9.68 17.69 -5.48
CA LEU A 124 -8.97 16.61 -4.79
C LEU A 124 -8.15 17.14 -3.61
N LEU A 125 -8.06 16.39 -2.53
CA LEU A 125 -7.19 16.66 -1.37
C LEU A 125 -6.14 15.57 -1.24
N ASP A 126 -4.87 15.93 -1.18
CA ASP A 126 -3.82 14.99 -0.76
C ASP A 126 -3.67 14.95 0.78
N ASP A 127 -2.80 14.07 1.27
CA ASP A 127 -2.60 13.90 2.71
C ASP A 127 -2.03 15.17 3.38
N SER A 128 -1.27 15.98 2.64
CA SER A 128 -0.75 17.26 3.16
C SER A 128 -1.86 18.29 3.31
N ASP A 129 -2.79 18.38 2.34
CA ASP A 129 -3.94 19.26 2.45
C ASP A 129 -4.85 18.87 3.61
N LYS A 130 -5.13 17.57 3.76
CA LYS A 130 -5.91 17.08 4.90
C LYS A 130 -5.30 17.50 6.24
N GLN A 131 -3.99 17.35 6.39
CA GLN A 131 -3.32 17.74 7.63
C GLN A 131 -3.41 19.26 7.85
N ARG A 132 -3.25 20.08 6.80
CA ARG A 132 -3.41 21.53 6.90
C ARG A 132 -4.85 21.93 7.26
N ASP A 133 -5.84 21.32 6.63
CA ASP A 133 -7.25 21.55 6.90
C ASP A 133 -7.60 21.14 8.34
N ALA A 134 -7.04 20.03 8.84
CA ALA A 134 -7.17 19.63 10.24
C ALA A 134 -6.56 20.66 11.21
N VAL A 135 -5.36 21.19 10.91
CA VAL A 135 -4.75 22.27 11.70
C VAL A 135 -5.66 23.49 11.74
N LEU A 136 -6.21 23.91 10.59
CA LEU A 136 -7.11 25.05 10.48
C LEU A 136 -8.43 24.82 11.24
N ALA A 137 -9.00 23.62 11.15
CA ALA A 137 -10.21 23.26 11.87
C ALA A 137 -10.01 23.37 13.39
N VAL A 138 -8.90 22.82 13.90
CA VAL A 138 -8.55 22.97 15.32
C VAL A 138 -8.35 24.43 15.68
N ALA A 139 -7.56 25.18 14.91
CA ALA A 139 -7.29 26.60 15.18
C ALA A 139 -8.57 27.45 15.25
N ARG A 140 -9.55 27.19 14.36
CA ARG A 140 -10.86 27.87 14.34
C ARG A 140 -11.80 27.39 15.45
N GLY A 141 -11.54 26.23 16.04
CA GLY A 141 -12.41 25.59 17.02
C GLY A 141 -13.55 24.79 16.41
N ASP A 142 -13.44 24.45 15.13
CA ASP A 142 -14.38 23.62 14.38
C ASP A 142 -14.15 22.13 14.72
N LEU A 143 -14.20 21.82 16.02
CA LEU A 143 -13.96 20.46 16.52
C LEU A 143 -15.24 19.62 16.46
N PRO A 144 -15.17 18.37 15.97
CA PRO A 144 -16.25 17.41 16.14
C PRO A 144 -16.62 17.25 17.62
N PRO A 145 -17.89 16.94 17.96
CA PRO A 145 -18.33 16.78 19.35
C PRO A 145 -17.46 15.82 20.17
N ALA A 146 -16.98 14.73 19.55
CA ALA A 146 -16.09 13.75 20.20
C ALA A 146 -14.72 14.32 20.61
N LEU A 147 -14.27 15.40 19.96
CA LEU A 147 -12.97 16.03 20.24
C LEU A 147 -13.11 17.31 21.07
N ALA A 148 -14.32 17.87 21.21
CA ALA A 148 -14.57 19.12 21.91
C ALA A 148 -14.25 19.06 23.41
N SER A 149 -14.37 17.88 24.04
CA SER A 149 -14.10 17.66 25.47
C SER A 149 -12.65 17.24 25.78
N ILE A 150 -11.76 17.24 24.79
CA ILE A 150 -10.37 16.82 25.00
C ILE A 150 -9.61 17.89 25.77
N CYS A 151 -9.17 17.56 26.99
CA CYS A 151 -8.31 18.41 27.81
C CYS A 151 -6.81 18.05 27.71
N ALA A 152 -6.47 16.87 27.21
CA ALA A 152 -5.09 16.42 27.09
C ALA A 152 -4.89 15.44 25.93
N ILE A 153 -3.74 15.55 25.26
CA ILE A 153 -3.24 14.68 24.20
C ILE A 153 -1.91 14.05 24.64
N ARG A 154 -1.73 12.76 24.41
CA ARG A 154 -0.46 12.05 24.57
C ARG A 154 -0.05 11.38 23.28
N VAL A 155 1.14 11.65 22.78
CA VAL A 155 1.74 10.96 21.61
C VAL A 155 2.70 9.88 22.11
N GLU A 156 2.50 8.65 21.68
CA GLU A 156 3.26 7.47 22.13
C GLU A 156 3.94 6.76 20.95
N GLY A 157 5.27 6.64 20.98
CA GLY A 157 6.03 5.80 20.06
C GLY A 157 6.21 6.38 18.65
N GLU A 158 6.00 7.67 18.47
CA GLU A 158 6.27 8.38 17.21
C GLU A 158 7.57 9.19 17.36
N GLY A 159 8.62 8.79 16.63
CA GLY A 159 9.90 9.53 16.57
C GLY A 159 9.98 10.53 15.41
N ASP A 160 8.99 10.50 14.52
CA ASP A 160 8.90 11.33 13.31
C ASP A 160 7.65 12.23 13.42
N LEU A 161 7.82 13.33 14.14
CA LEU A 161 6.82 14.39 14.22
C LEU A 161 7.37 15.63 13.53
N PHE A 162 7.05 15.78 12.25
CA PHE A 162 7.42 16.96 11.48
C PHE A 162 6.24 17.71 10.90
N GLY A 163 6.51 18.95 10.48
CA GLY A 163 5.60 19.76 9.68
C GLY A 163 4.22 19.94 10.31
N SER A 164 3.20 19.65 9.51
CA SER A 164 1.78 19.78 9.86
C SER A 164 1.34 18.96 11.08
N ARG A 165 2.01 17.85 11.41
CA ARG A 165 1.70 17.06 12.62
C ARG A 165 2.03 17.84 13.88
N LEU A 166 3.20 18.50 13.89
CA LEU A 166 3.57 19.41 14.98
C LEU A 166 2.65 20.64 15.00
N ASP A 167 2.27 21.19 13.83
CA ASP A 167 1.31 22.29 13.76
C ASP A 167 -0.05 21.91 14.33
N LEU A 168 -0.48 20.65 14.12
CA LEU A 168 -1.75 20.16 14.63
C LEU A 168 -1.71 20.07 16.15
N LEU A 169 -0.64 19.49 16.71
CA LEU A 169 -0.42 19.47 18.16
C LEU A 169 -0.32 20.89 18.74
N ALA A 170 0.34 21.81 18.02
CA ALA A 170 0.45 23.20 18.43
C ALA A 170 -0.90 23.91 18.44
N ALA A 171 -1.75 23.66 17.44
CA ALA A 171 -3.10 24.20 17.37
C ALA A 171 -3.96 23.71 18.55
N PHE A 172 -3.84 22.44 18.95
CA PHE A 172 -4.49 21.93 20.17
C PHE A 172 -3.93 22.61 21.43
N ALA A 173 -2.61 22.73 21.55
CA ALA A 173 -1.97 23.38 22.69
C ALA A 173 -2.38 24.85 22.84
N ALA A 174 -2.49 25.59 21.73
CA ALA A 174 -2.96 26.98 21.70
C ALA A 174 -4.40 27.14 22.21
N ARG A 175 -5.18 26.05 22.24
CA ARG A 175 -6.55 26.01 22.80
C ARG A 175 -6.59 25.54 24.25
N GLY A 176 -5.45 25.42 24.91
CA GLY A 176 -5.36 24.98 26.30
C GLY A 176 -5.39 23.46 26.48
N VAL A 177 -5.24 22.67 25.40
CA VAL A 177 -5.09 21.21 25.52
C VAL A 177 -3.66 20.89 25.96
N HIS A 178 -3.51 20.09 27.02
CA HIS A 178 -2.19 19.65 27.46
C HIS A 178 -1.62 18.59 26.52
N VAL A 179 -0.53 18.91 25.81
CA VAL A 179 0.12 17.98 24.87
C VAL A 179 1.35 17.36 25.52
N HIS A 180 1.41 16.03 25.55
CA HIS A 180 2.54 15.24 26.05
C HIS A 180 3.11 14.40 24.92
N VAL A 181 4.36 14.65 24.52
CA VAL A 181 5.05 13.85 23.51
C VAL A 181 6.09 12.97 24.20
N ARG A 182 6.11 11.67 23.89
CA ARG A 182 7.14 10.73 24.35
C ARG A 182 8.05 10.34 23.19
N LEU A 183 9.29 10.80 23.25
CA LEU A 183 10.32 10.50 22.26
C LEU A 183 11.32 9.49 22.84
N PRO A 184 11.74 8.48 22.08
CA PRO A 184 12.86 7.64 22.47
C PRO A 184 14.15 8.44 22.33
N PHE A 185 15.01 8.44 23.34
CA PHE A 185 16.25 9.23 23.33
C PHE A 185 17.35 8.51 24.11
N ASP A 186 18.57 8.66 23.62
CA ASP A 186 19.79 8.25 24.30
C ASP A 186 20.90 9.28 24.01
N ALA A 187 21.41 9.90 25.07
CA ALA A 187 22.41 10.96 24.97
C ALA A 187 23.76 10.45 24.45
N GLU A 188 24.07 9.18 24.67
CA GLU A 188 25.31 8.55 24.21
C GLU A 188 25.19 8.08 22.74
N ARG A 189 23.97 7.87 22.26
CA ARG A 189 23.66 7.37 20.91
C ARG A 189 22.83 8.33 20.07
N ARG A 190 23.14 9.64 20.13
CA ARG A 190 22.37 10.68 19.41
C ARG A 190 22.13 10.37 17.94
N ALA A 191 23.12 9.82 17.24
CA ALA A 191 22.99 9.45 15.83
C ALA A 191 21.87 8.42 15.57
N ASP A 192 21.72 7.43 16.45
CA ASP A 192 20.68 6.40 16.34
C ASP A 192 19.28 6.97 16.64
N PHE A 193 19.23 8.06 17.41
CA PHE A 193 18.01 8.77 17.79
C PHE A 193 17.88 10.14 17.08
N ALA A 194 18.54 10.32 15.93
CA ALA A 194 18.58 11.61 15.23
C ALA A 194 17.18 12.16 14.89
N TRP A 195 16.22 11.28 14.58
CA TRP A 195 14.83 11.68 14.32
C TRP A 195 14.12 12.24 15.56
N SER A 196 14.37 11.64 16.72
CA SER A 196 13.86 12.16 18.00
C SER A 196 14.51 13.49 18.35
N GLU A 197 15.82 13.65 18.13
CA GLU A 197 16.54 14.90 18.37
C GLU A 197 16.03 16.00 17.43
N ALA A 198 15.83 15.70 16.15
CA ALA A 198 15.24 16.62 15.18
C ALA A 198 13.81 17.03 15.58
N THR A 199 12.99 16.06 16.01
CA THR A 199 11.64 16.33 16.50
C THR A 199 11.65 17.27 17.71
N LEU A 200 12.50 17.00 18.70
CA LEU A 200 12.64 17.84 19.89
C LEU A 200 13.06 19.27 19.51
N SER A 201 14.07 19.41 18.64
CA SER A 201 14.54 20.72 18.19
C SER A 201 13.43 21.52 17.46
N MET A 202 12.63 20.85 16.63
CA MET A 202 11.49 21.49 15.96
C MET A 202 10.37 21.86 16.94
N MET A 203 10.13 21.04 17.96
CA MET A 203 9.18 21.36 19.04
C MET A 203 9.63 22.58 19.84
N GLU A 204 10.91 22.64 20.25
CA GLU A 204 11.48 23.77 21.01
C GLU A 204 11.38 25.08 20.23
N GLY A 205 11.69 25.04 18.93
CA GLY A 205 11.59 26.22 18.05
C GLY A 205 10.16 26.75 17.90
N ARG A 206 9.15 25.86 18.00
CA ARG A 206 7.72 26.19 17.84
C ARG A 206 7.02 26.53 19.16
N TRP A 207 7.40 25.88 20.26
CA TRP A 207 6.71 25.97 21.57
C TRP A 207 7.58 26.67 22.62
N GLN A 208 8.03 27.88 22.29
CA GLN A 208 9.05 28.73 22.96
C GLN A 208 8.92 28.93 24.50
N SER A 209 7.97 28.32 25.22
CA SER A 209 7.78 28.52 26.67
C SER A 209 7.24 27.34 27.50
N ASN A 210 6.90 26.17 26.93
CA ASN A 210 6.19 25.12 27.70
C ASN A 210 6.71 23.67 27.52
N VAL A 211 7.88 23.48 26.93
CA VAL A 211 8.52 22.16 26.91
C VAL A 211 9.08 21.88 28.31
N ARG A 212 8.56 20.85 28.98
CA ARG A 212 9.11 20.32 30.23
C ARG A 212 9.72 18.97 29.94
N ASP A 213 11.04 18.88 30.03
CA ASP A 213 11.73 17.62 29.86
C ASP A 213 11.60 16.76 31.12
N GLY A 214 11.20 15.50 30.90
CA GLY A 214 11.16 14.48 31.93
C GLY A 214 11.75 13.20 31.38
N GLY A 215 12.98 12.88 31.78
CA GLY A 215 13.61 11.60 31.47
C GLY A 215 13.03 10.50 32.34
N ARG A 216 12.59 9.41 31.73
CA ARG A 216 12.34 8.14 32.43
C ARG A 216 13.24 7.09 31.81
N ALA A 217 14.13 6.52 32.62
CA ALA A 217 14.93 5.38 32.20
C ALA A 217 14.01 4.22 31.79
N LEU A 218 14.36 3.52 30.71
CA LEU A 218 13.63 2.34 30.25
C LEU A 218 13.97 1.16 31.18
N ASP A 219 12.96 0.41 31.59
CA ASP A 219 13.12 -0.75 32.47
C ASP A 219 13.72 -1.97 31.73
N GLY A 220 14.75 -2.58 32.32
CA GLY A 220 15.21 -3.99 32.22
C GLY A 220 15.38 -4.65 30.84
N HIS A 221 14.30 -4.88 30.10
CA HIS A 221 14.35 -5.70 28.87
C HIS A 221 14.99 -4.97 27.68
N LEU A 222 14.99 -3.64 27.69
CA LEU A 222 15.66 -2.85 26.65
C LEU A 222 17.17 -2.71 26.89
N GLN A 223 17.68 -3.04 28.09
CA GLN A 223 19.13 -3.24 28.30
C GLN A 223 19.66 -4.42 27.45
N ALA A 224 18.81 -5.35 27.01
CA ALA A 224 19.22 -6.39 26.08
C ALA A 224 19.68 -5.84 24.72
N LEU A 225 19.23 -4.64 24.34
CA LEU A 225 19.72 -3.97 23.13
C LEU A 225 21.14 -3.39 23.33
N GLU A 226 21.60 -3.25 24.57
CA GLU A 226 22.98 -2.85 24.86
C GLU A 226 24.00 -3.96 24.52
N ILE A 227 23.57 -5.23 24.30
CA ILE A 227 24.48 -6.34 23.93
C ILE A 227 25.32 -6.03 22.71
N ILE A 228 24.77 -5.28 21.75
CA ILE A 228 25.49 -4.88 20.54
C ILE A 228 26.75 -4.07 20.91
N HIS A 229 26.77 -3.44 22.08
CA HIS A 229 27.79 -2.50 22.52
C HIS A 229 28.59 -2.98 23.74
N ASP A 230 27.93 -3.56 24.74
CA ASP A 230 28.56 -4.28 25.85
C ASP A 230 27.88 -5.63 26.09
N PRO A 231 28.43 -6.73 25.54
CA PRO A 231 27.92 -8.07 25.79
C PRO A 231 27.88 -8.46 27.27
N ARG A 232 28.59 -7.73 28.15
CA ARG A 232 28.68 -8.01 29.60
C ARG A 232 27.55 -7.36 30.40
N SER A 233 26.86 -6.35 29.86
CA SER A 233 25.77 -5.66 30.57
C SER A 233 24.43 -6.39 30.49
N CYS A 234 24.36 -7.48 29.71
CA CYS A 234 23.09 -8.08 29.39
C CYS A 234 22.59 -9.14 30.39
N VAL A 235 21.37 -8.93 30.86
CA VAL A 235 20.62 -9.88 31.70
C VAL A 235 19.74 -10.82 30.86
N ALA A 236 19.55 -10.54 29.57
CA ALA A 236 18.72 -11.34 28.66
C ALA A 236 19.53 -12.38 27.86
N SER A 237 18.93 -13.54 27.58
CA SER A 237 19.55 -14.58 26.76
C SER A 237 19.57 -14.17 25.28
N VAL A 238 20.74 -13.87 24.74
CA VAL A 238 20.91 -13.58 23.30
C VAL A 238 21.72 -14.65 22.60
N ARG A 239 21.24 -15.05 21.42
CA ARG A 239 21.82 -16.08 20.57
C ARG A 239 22.06 -15.50 19.19
N VAL A 240 23.31 -15.50 18.76
CA VAL A 240 23.70 -15.13 17.39
C VAL A 240 23.88 -16.40 16.57
N GLN A 241 23.29 -16.44 15.38
CA GLN A 241 23.45 -17.56 14.45
C GLN A 241 23.89 -17.01 13.08
N HIS A 242 24.92 -17.62 12.50
CA HIS A 242 25.32 -17.33 11.13
C HIS A 242 24.67 -18.34 10.20
N VAL A 243 23.92 -17.85 9.21
CA VAL A 243 23.26 -18.68 8.20
C VAL A 243 23.62 -18.13 6.82
N PRO A 244 24.21 -18.95 5.92
CA PRO A 244 24.78 -18.44 4.67
C PRO A 244 23.74 -18.12 3.60
N GLU A 245 22.54 -18.71 3.67
CA GLU A 245 21.51 -18.57 2.63
C GLU A 245 20.19 -18.07 3.24
N PRO A 246 19.53 -17.06 2.62
CA PRO A 246 18.27 -16.51 3.13
C PRO A 246 17.15 -17.53 3.31
N ALA A 247 17.07 -18.54 2.42
CA ALA A 247 16.06 -19.59 2.51
C ALA A 247 16.29 -20.51 3.72
N GLU A 248 17.55 -20.82 4.03
CA GLU A 248 17.92 -21.59 5.21
C GLU A 248 17.73 -20.76 6.48
N GLU A 249 18.02 -19.46 6.42
CA GLU A 249 17.80 -18.52 7.51
C GLU A 249 16.31 -18.48 7.89
N ALA A 250 15.43 -18.29 6.91
CA ALA A 250 13.99 -18.33 7.10
C ALA A 250 13.50 -19.66 7.72
N ARG A 251 14.02 -20.81 7.27
CA ARG A 251 13.68 -22.12 7.84
C ARG A 251 14.11 -22.25 9.30
N ARG A 252 15.31 -21.77 9.65
CA ARG A 252 15.85 -21.83 11.02
C ARG A 252 15.10 -20.92 11.98
N ILE A 253 14.77 -19.72 11.53
CA ILE A 253 13.92 -18.79 12.28
C ILE A 253 12.55 -19.44 12.51
N ALA A 254 11.92 -20.00 11.46
CA ALA A 254 10.63 -20.68 11.60
C ALA A 254 10.67 -21.85 12.59
N ALA A 255 11.71 -22.69 12.53
CA ALA A 255 11.90 -23.79 13.47
C ALA A 255 12.07 -23.29 14.92
N THR A 256 12.79 -22.19 15.12
CA THR A 256 12.96 -21.56 16.44
C THR A 256 11.64 -21.01 16.99
N VAL A 257 10.85 -20.36 16.15
CA VAL A 257 9.51 -19.87 16.53
C VAL A 257 8.62 -21.04 16.93
N VAL A 258 8.62 -22.13 16.16
CA VAL A 258 7.87 -23.34 16.46
C VAL A 258 8.30 -23.95 17.80
N GLU A 259 9.61 -24.04 18.06
CA GLU A 259 10.16 -24.50 19.34
C GLU A 259 9.64 -23.64 20.52
N TRP A 260 9.65 -22.31 20.38
CA TRP A 260 9.13 -21.40 21.39
C TRP A 260 7.63 -21.56 21.64
N LEU A 261 6.84 -21.74 20.58
CA LEU A 261 5.41 -22.00 20.69
C LEU A 261 5.15 -23.33 21.41
N TYR A 262 5.88 -24.39 21.09
CA TYR A 262 5.79 -25.68 21.79
C TYR A 262 6.23 -25.59 23.25
N ALA A 263 7.17 -24.70 23.58
CA ALA A 263 7.57 -24.39 24.96
C ALA A 263 6.52 -23.56 25.73
N GLY A 264 5.39 -23.22 25.13
CA GLY A 264 4.31 -22.47 25.75
C GLY A 264 4.48 -20.96 25.73
N ILE A 265 5.46 -20.42 24.98
CA ILE A 265 5.58 -18.98 24.77
C ILE A 265 4.40 -18.55 23.88
N PRO A 266 3.58 -17.59 24.31
CA PRO A 266 2.41 -17.22 23.54
C PRO A 266 2.83 -16.48 22.27
N ALA A 267 2.13 -16.73 21.16
CA ALA A 267 2.50 -16.20 19.84
C ALA A 267 2.60 -14.65 19.82
N ASN A 268 1.78 -13.96 20.62
CA ASN A 268 1.81 -12.50 20.75
C ASN A 268 3.05 -11.95 21.50
N ALA A 269 3.85 -12.82 22.12
CA ALA A 269 5.14 -12.47 22.73
C ALA A 269 6.34 -12.70 21.79
N ILE A 270 6.11 -13.27 20.60
CA ILE A 270 7.16 -13.55 19.62
C ILE A 270 7.08 -12.53 18.49
N ALA A 271 8.14 -11.75 18.30
CA ALA A 271 8.27 -10.84 17.17
C ALA A 271 9.48 -11.22 16.32
N VAL A 272 9.29 -11.29 15.01
CA VAL A 272 10.38 -11.47 14.05
C VAL A 272 10.47 -10.22 13.17
N VAL A 273 11.66 -9.65 13.11
CA VAL A 273 11.94 -8.42 12.36
C VAL A 273 12.94 -8.74 11.26
N THR A 274 12.60 -8.42 10.02
CA THR A 274 13.48 -8.54 8.85
C THR A 274 13.76 -7.15 8.27
N PRO A 275 14.95 -6.92 7.66
CA PRO A 275 15.27 -5.64 7.03
C PRO A 275 14.40 -5.37 5.79
N ASP A 276 13.96 -6.43 5.10
CA ASP A 276 13.09 -6.37 3.94
C ASP A 276 11.87 -7.29 4.07
N ALA A 277 10.71 -6.78 3.64
CA ALA A 277 9.48 -7.55 3.65
C ALA A 277 9.39 -8.52 2.45
N ASP A 278 9.94 -8.11 1.30
CA ASP A 278 9.77 -8.80 0.02
C ASP A 278 10.82 -9.90 -0.24
N GLY A 279 12.00 -9.85 0.41
CA GLY A 279 13.01 -10.90 0.34
C GLY A 279 12.90 -11.89 1.50
N LEU A 280 13.67 -11.68 2.58
CA LEU A 280 13.69 -12.63 3.70
C LEU A 280 12.32 -12.74 4.38
N GLY A 281 11.58 -11.63 4.48
CA GLY A 281 10.23 -11.61 5.04
C GLY A 281 9.27 -12.58 4.35
N GLU A 282 9.27 -12.64 3.02
CA GLU A 282 8.41 -13.56 2.27
C GLU A 282 8.84 -15.02 2.47
N LEU A 283 10.15 -15.29 2.44
CA LEU A 283 10.67 -16.64 2.68
C LEU A 283 10.28 -17.14 4.07
N LEU A 284 10.33 -16.25 5.06
CA LEU A 284 9.93 -16.55 6.44
C LEU A 284 8.45 -16.85 6.56
N VAL A 285 7.57 -16.05 5.95
CA VAL A 285 6.12 -16.30 5.95
C VAL A 285 5.84 -17.69 5.38
N ARG A 286 6.40 -18.01 4.20
CA ARG A 286 6.24 -19.33 3.58
C ARG A 286 6.81 -20.46 4.44
N ALA A 287 7.90 -20.22 5.16
CA ALA A 287 8.50 -21.21 6.05
C ALA A 287 7.60 -21.49 7.27
N LEU A 288 7.03 -20.45 7.89
CA LEU A 288 6.11 -20.55 9.02
C LEU A 288 4.77 -21.19 8.64
N GLU A 289 4.23 -20.86 7.45
CA GLU A 289 3.01 -21.49 6.91
C GLU A 289 3.15 -23.00 6.76
N ARG A 290 4.35 -23.51 6.42
CA ARG A 290 4.60 -24.97 6.35
C ARG A 290 4.52 -25.68 7.70
N PHE A 291 4.63 -24.93 8.79
CA PHE A 291 4.49 -25.44 10.16
C PHE A 291 3.12 -25.08 10.77
N ASP A 292 2.16 -24.63 9.95
CA ASP A 292 0.83 -24.18 10.38
C ASP A 292 0.89 -23.06 11.46
N VAL A 293 1.97 -22.27 11.48
CA VAL A 293 2.10 -21.14 12.40
C VAL A 293 1.42 -19.92 11.77
N PRO A 294 0.36 -19.37 12.41
CA PRO A 294 -0.32 -18.20 11.88
C PRO A 294 0.60 -16.98 11.96
N VAL A 295 0.90 -16.38 10.81
CA VAL A 295 1.71 -15.16 10.71
C VAL A 295 0.81 -13.98 10.40
N ARG A 296 0.98 -12.88 11.14
CA ARG A 296 0.35 -11.60 10.83
C ARG A 296 1.41 -10.63 10.28
N PRO A 297 1.70 -10.65 8.97
CA PRO A 297 2.69 -9.73 8.40
C PRO A 297 2.24 -8.28 8.60
N ARG A 298 3.18 -7.40 8.97
CA ARG A 298 2.89 -5.97 9.20
C ARG A 298 2.49 -5.23 7.91
N ARG A 299 3.10 -5.62 6.78
CA ARG A 299 2.61 -5.21 5.47
C ARG A 299 1.47 -6.16 5.11
N GLY A 300 0.28 -5.60 4.85
CA GLY A 300 -0.82 -6.38 4.30
C GLY A 300 -0.39 -7.12 3.04
N GLU A 301 -1.11 -8.19 2.70
CA GLU A 301 -0.79 -8.96 1.51
C GLU A 301 -0.88 -8.06 0.25
N SER A 302 0.07 -8.21 -0.66
CA SER A 302 0.01 -7.52 -1.94
C SER A 302 -1.29 -7.91 -2.65
N ILE A 303 -2.11 -6.92 -2.99
CA ILE A 303 -3.36 -7.16 -3.71
C ILE A 303 -3.10 -7.90 -5.03
N ALA A 304 -1.91 -7.74 -5.63
CA ALA A 304 -1.52 -8.48 -6.83
C ALA A 304 -1.46 -10.01 -6.63
N ARG A 305 -1.42 -10.51 -5.38
CA ARG A 305 -1.51 -11.95 -5.05
C ARG A 305 -2.94 -12.45 -4.97
N VAL A 306 -3.92 -11.54 -4.81
CA VAL A 306 -5.33 -11.90 -4.88
C VAL A 306 -5.63 -12.36 -6.29
N HIS A 307 -6.03 -13.63 -6.45
CA HIS A 307 -6.18 -14.29 -7.75
C HIS A 307 -6.95 -13.44 -8.78
N ARG A 308 -8.07 -12.84 -8.38
CA ARG A 308 -8.88 -11.97 -9.26
C ARG A 308 -8.15 -10.69 -9.71
N VAL A 309 -7.29 -10.13 -8.87
CA VAL A 309 -6.53 -8.93 -9.22
C VAL A 309 -5.33 -9.31 -10.09
N ALA A 310 -4.65 -10.42 -9.82
CA ALA A 310 -3.64 -10.97 -10.71
C ALA A 310 -4.21 -11.21 -12.11
N ALA A 311 -5.41 -11.81 -12.17
CA ALA A 311 -6.16 -12.07 -13.39
C ALA A 311 -6.50 -10.79 -14.17
N LEU A 312 -7.01 -9.77 -13.46
CA LEU A 312 -7.31 -8.47 -14.03
C LEU A 312 -6.06 -7.78 -14.57
N LEU A 313 -4.96 -7.80 -13.82
CA LEU A 313 -3.68 -7.23 -14.25
C LEU A 313 -3.14 -7.96 -15.49
N GLY A 314 -3.20 -9.29 -15.51
CA GLY A 314 -2.82 -10.08 -16.69
C GLY A 314 -3.68 -9.73 -17.91
N ALA A 315 -4.99 -9.57 -17.72
CA ALA A 315 -5.90 -9.21 -18.79
C ALA A 315 -5.66 -7.80 -19.35
N LEU A 316 -5.34 -6.83 -18.48
CA LEU A 316 -4.96 -5.47 -18.90
C LEU A 316 -3.63 -5.41 -19.66
N GLN A 317 -2.76 -6.40 -19.48
CA GLN A 317 -1.49 -6.50 -20.20
C GLN A 317 -1.60 -7.19 -21.56
N LEU A 318 -2.73 -7.85 -21.88
CA LEU A 318 -2.91 -8.58 -23.14
C LEU A 318 -2.61 -7.75 -24.39
N PRO A 319 -3.02 -6.47 -24.51
CA PRO A 319 -2.68 -5.67 -25.68
C PRO A 319 -1.17 -5.46 -25.86
N ALA A 320 -0.42 -5.29 -24.76
CA ALA A 320 1.03 -5.13 -24.80
C ALA A 320 1.75 -6.42 -25.23
N PHE A 321 1.11 -7.57 -25.02
CA PHE A 321 1.58 -8.87 -25.48
C PHE A 321 0.99 -9.28 -26.83
N ASP A 322 0.35 -8.38 -27.58
CA ASP A 322 -0.34 -8.70 -28.84
C ASP A 322 -1.30 -9.89 -28.70
N PHE A 323 -1.95 -10.00 -27.54
CA PHE A 323 -2.85 -11.08 -27.18
C PHE A 323 -2.25 -12.47 -27.40
N ARG A 324 -0.97 -12.64 -27.03
CA ARG A 324 -0.33 -13.96 -26.99
C ARG A 324 -1.20 -14.97 -26.25
N ARG A 325 -1.20 -16.18 -26.79
CA ARG A 325 -2.12 -17.26 -26.42
C ARG A 325 -2.06 -17.63 -24.94
N GLU A 326 -0.87 -17.79 -24.37
CA GLU A 326 -0.75 -18.25 -22.98
C GLU A 326 -1.31 -17.20 -22.01
N GLU A 327 -0.94 -15.95 -22.20
CA GLU A 327 -1.41 -14.81 -21.44
C GLU A 327 -2.94 -14.64 -21.56
N LEU A 328 -3.48 -14.83 -22.77
CA LEU A 328 -4.92 -14.82 -23.03
C LEU A 328 -5.66 -15.93 -22.30
N LEU A 329 -5.13 -17.16 -22.31
CA LEU A 329 -5.75 -18.31 -21.64
C LEU A 329 -5.63 -18.21 -20.12
N ASP A 330 -4.54 -17.65 -19.61
CA ASP A 330 -4.37 -17.36 -18.18
C ASP A 330 -5.38 -16.31 -17.72
N ALA A 331 -5.52 -15.21 -18.46
CA ALA A 331 -6.52 -14.17 -18.20
C ALA A 331 -7.95 -14.71 -18.29
N TRP A 332 -8.26 -15.51 -19.31
CA TRP A 332 -9.59 -16.09 -19.48
C TRP A 332 -9.92 -17.12 -18.40
N SER A 333 -8.97 -17.99 -18.04
CA SER A 333 -9.14 -18.96 -16.95
C SER A 333 -9.40 -18.32 -15.61
N ALA A 334 -8.90 -17.11 -15.39
CA ALA A 334 -8.98 -16.46 -14.09
C ALA A 334 -10.10 -15.40 -14.00
N LEU A 335 -10.60 -14.88 -15.13
CA LEU A 335 -11.66 -13.88 -15.19
C LEU A 335 -12.98 -14.36 -15.80
N GLY A 336 -12.98 -15.36 -16.66
CA GLY A 336 -14.14 -15.67 -17.49
C GLY A 336 -15.30 -16.35 -16.74
N GLU A 337 -16.46 -16.33 -17.40
CA GLU A 337 -17.64 -17.16 -17.09
C GLU A 337 -17.52 -18.56 -17.74
N PRO A 338 -18.02 -19.64 -17.09
CA PRO A 338 -18.05 -20.98 -17.70
C PRO A 338 -18.75 -20.98 -19.06
N VAL A 339 -18.20 -21.73 -20.01
CA VAL A 339 -18.77 -21.82 -21.37
C VAL A 339 -20.01 -22.72 -21.32
N VAL A 340 -21.17 -22.18 -21.69
CA VAL A 340 -22.40 -22.95 -21.81
C VAL A 340 -22.43 -23.66 -23.16
N PHE A 341 -22.58 -24.99 -23.14
CA PHE A 341 -22.62 -25.84 -24.32
C PHE A 341 -23.60 -27.00 -24.11
N ASP A 342 -24.61 -27.16 -24.99
CA ASP A 342 -25.63 -28.22 -24.91
C ASP A 342 -26.20 -28.40 -23.48
N ASP A 343 -26.63 -27.30 -22.85
CA ASP A 343 -27.14 -27.24 -21.47
C ASP A 343 -26.14 -27.64 -20.36
N ALA A 344 -24.89 -27.96 -20.71
CA ALA A 344 -23.79 -28.18 -19.78
C ALA A 344 -22.93 -26.93 -19.61
N ARG A 345 -22.51 -26.63 -18.37
CA ARG A 345 -21.51 -25.59 -18.08
C ARG A 345 -20.13 -26.22 -18.04
N ILE A 346 -19.28 -25.85 -18.99
CA ILE A 346 -17.88 -26.31 -19.04
C ILE A 346 -17.02 -25.31 -18.27
N ALA A 347 -16.28 -25.80 -17.28
CA ALA A 347 -15.38 -24.96 -16.50
C ALA A 347 -14.25 -24.41 -17.39
N ILE A 348 -13.96 -23.12 -17.30
CA ILE A 348 -12.95 -22.49 -18.18
C ILE A 348 -11.56 -23.09 -17.97
N SER A 349 -11.22 -23.50 -16.75
CA SER A 349 -9.97 -24.21 -16.51
C SER A 349 -9.86 -25.52 -17.31
N GLU A 350 -10.98 -26.19 -17.58
CA GLU A 350 -11.03 -27.38 -18.44
C GLU A 350 -10.85 -26.97 -19.90
N VAL A 351 -11.55 -25.93 -20.34
CA VAL A 351 -11.42 -25.38 -21.70
C VAL A 351 -9.98 -24.91 -21.98
N ALA A 352 -9.38 -24.12 -21.11
CA ALA A 352 -8.01 -23.64 -21.23
C ALA A 352 -7.01 -24.80 -21.26
N ARG A 353 -7.25 -25.87 -20.49
CA ARG A 353 -6.43 -27.09 -20.50
C ARG A 353 -6.56 -27.87 -21.81
N GLU A 354 -7.79 -28.11 -22.28
CA GLU A 354 -8.05 -28.77 -23.57
C GLU A 354 -7.42 -28.00 -24.72
N VAL A 355 -7.54 -26.68 -24.66
CA VAL A 355 -6.88 -25.77 -25.58
C VAL A 355 -5.37 -26.00 -25.53
N ARG A 356 -4.71 -25.86 -24.38
CA ARG A 356 -3.25 -26.07 -24.26
C ARG A 356 -2.83 -27.45 -24.77
N ALA A 357 -3.57 -28.49 -24.39
CA ALA A 357 -3.33 -29.88 -24.80
C ALA A 357 -3.49 -30.10 -26.32
N SER A 358 -4.33 -29.31 -26.99
CA SER A 358 -4.53 -29.41 -28.44
C SER A 358 -3.32 -28.93 -29.26
N GLY A 359 -2.31 -28.31 -28.62
CA GLY A 359 -0.95 -28.19 -29.19
C GLY A 359 -0.82 -27.39 -30.49
N ALA A 360 -1.86 -26.69 -30.93
CA ALA A 360 -1.84 -25.89 -32.15
C ALA A 360 -0.70 -24.85 -32.09
N ARG A 361 0.37 -25.00 -32.88
CA ARG A 361 1.57 -24.13 -32.86
C ARG A 361 1.32 -22.73 -33.47
N SER A 362 0.11 -22.22 -33.32
CA SER A 362 -0.34 -20.98 -33.92
C SER A 362 0.04 -19.79 -33.08
N ARG A 363 0.92 -18.94 -33.63
CA ARG A 363 1.29 -17.65 -33.03
C ARG A 363 0.21 -16.58 -33.15
N SER A 364 -0.88 -16.80 -33.90
CA SER A 364 -1.97 -15.83 -34.10
C SER A 364 -3.37 -16.40 -33.85
N ILE A 365 -4.26 -15.56 -33.33
CA ILE A 365 -5.66 -15.91 -32.94
C ILE A 365 -6.51 -16.40 -34.13
N ARG A 366 -6.29 -15.90 -35.36
CA ARG A 366 -7.04 -16.39 -36.54
C ARG A 366 -6.79 -17.86 -36.84
N SER A 367 -5.53 -18.27 -36.73
CA SER A 367 -5.12 -19.66 -36.94
C SER A 367 -5.52 -20.61 -35.79
N TYR A 368 -6.02 -20.06 -34.69
CA TYR A 368 -6.45 -20.82 -33.52
C TYR A 368 -7.89 -21.37 -33.66
N ARG A 369 -8.83 -20.58 -34.22
CA ARG A 369 -10.17 -21.07 -34.61
C ARG A 369 -10.05 -22.19 -35.64
N GLU A 370 -9.21 -21.99 -36.65
CA GLU A 370 -8.93 -22.98 -37.70
C GLU A 370 -8.29 -24.25 -37.12
N ALA A 371 -7.38 -24.13 -36.16
CA ALA A 371 -6.76 -25.29 -35.52
C ALA A 371 -7.72 -26.09 -34.62
N LEU A 372 -8.55 -25.42 -33.81
CA LEU A 372 -9.55 -26.10 -32.97
C LEU A 372 -10.60 -26.82 -33.83
N VAL A 373 -11.06 -26.17 -34.90
CA VAL A 373 -11.99 -26.77 -35.87
C VAL A 373 -11.32 -27.91 -36.64
N SER A 374 -10.07 -27.75 -37.09
CA SER A 374 -9.31 -28.80 -37.78
C SER A 374 -9.05 -30.03 -36.91
N ILE A 375 -8.76 -29.85 -35.61
CA ILE A 375 -8.60 -30.95 -34.64
C ILE A 375 -9.94 -31.66 -34.40
N ALA A 376 -11.04 -30.92 -34.30
CA ALA A 376 -12.38 -31.48 -34.17
C ALA A 376 -12.81 -32.26 -35.43
N MET A 377 -12.45 -31.78 -36.62
CA MET A 377 -12.73 -32.43 -37.90
C MET A 377 -11.77 -33.59 -38.24
N GLY A 378 -10.54 -33.59 -37.70
CA GLY A 378 -9.53 -34.62 -37.93
C GLY A 378 -9.81 -35.94 -37.21
N ARG A 379 -10.64 -35.94 -36.17
CA ARG A 379 -11.12 -37.16 -35.48
C ARG A 379 -12.29 -37.76 -36.28
N ARG A 380 -11.96 -38.59 -37.28
CA ARG A 380 -12.90 -39.28 -38.17
C ARG A 380 -13.68 -40.41 -37.46
N GLU A 381 -14.74 -40.10 -36.72
CA GLU A 381 -15.87 -41.01 -36.48
C GLU A 381 -17.20 -40.22 -36.46
N SER A 382 -18.10 -40.58 -37.37
CA SER A 382 -19.09 -39.72 -38.06
C SER A 382 -20.38 -39.38 -37.28
N ALA A 383 -20.30 -39.26 -35.96
CA ALA A 383 -21.37 -38.66 -35.14
C ALA A 383 -20.80 -37.88 -33.93
N PHE A 384 -19.65 -38.32 -33.42
CA PHE A 384 -18.91 -37.60 -32.38
C PHE A 384 -18.21 -36.34 -32.93
N SER A 385 -17.79 -36.31 -34.20
CA SER A 385 -17.11 -35.14 -34.78
C SER A 385 -17.98 -33.88 -34.78
N ASP A 386 -19.30 -34.05 -34.93
CA ASP A 386 -20.26 -32.95 -34.99
C ASP A 386 -20.43 -32.26 -33.64
N LYS A 387 -20.51 -33.05 -32.56
CA LYS A 387 -20.56 -32.54 -31.18
C LYS A 387 -19.24 -31.87 -30.79
N HIS A 388 -18.11 -32.44 -31.19
CA HIS A 388 -16.79 -31.86 -30.92
C HIS A 388 -16.55 -30.57 -31.72
N ALA A 389 -17.02 -30.50 -32.97
CA ALA A 389 -16.93 -29.30 -33.79
C ALA A 389 -17.82 -28.17 -33.23
N ARG A 390 -19.05 -28.49 -32.78
CA ARG A 390 -19.92 -27.52 -32.10
C ARG A 390 -19.32 -27.04 -30.78
N ARG A 391 -18.75 -27.94 -29.97
CA ARG A 391 -18.04 -27.58 -28.73
C ARG A 391 -16.84 -26.68 -29.00
N ALA A 392 -16.04 -27.00 -30.01
CA ALA A 392 -14.89 -26.19 -30.42
C ALA A 392 -15.31 -24.79 -30.92
N ASN A 393 -16.39 -24.70 -31.70
CA ASN A 393 -16.95 -23.42 -32.14
C ASN A 393 -17.46 -22.57 -30.97
N ALA A 394 -18.19 -23.16 -30.02
CA ALA A 394 -18.67 -22.47 -28.82
C ALA A 394 -17.52 -21.90 -27.97
N ILE A 395 -16.43 -22.68 -27.81
CA ILE A 395 -15.20 -22.24 -27.13
C ILE A 395 -14.53 -21.08 -27.89
N ALA A 396 -14.43 -21.18 -29.22
CA ALA A 396 -13.85 -20.14 -30.05
C ALA A 396 -14.67 -18.84 -30.02
N ASP A 397 -16.00 -18.93 -30.09
CA ASP A 397 -16.89 -17.76 -30.04
C ASP A 397 -16.85 -17.09 -28.65
N ALA A 398 -16.72 -17.86 -27.57
CA ALA A 398 -16.54 -17.33 -26.22
C ALA A 398 -15.20 -16.59 -26.06
N LEU A 399 -14.10 -17.14 -26.60
CA LEU A 399 -12.79 -16.46 -26.66
C LEU A 399 -12.84 -15.19 -27.49
N ASP A 400 -13.48 -15.23 -28.67
CA ASP A 400 -13.64 -14.05 -29.53
C ASP A 400 -14.48 -12.97 -28.83
N ALA A 401 -15.52 -13.36 -28.09
CA ALA A 401 -16.32 -12.43 -27.29
C ALA A 401 -15.49 -11.80 -26.16
N PHE A 402 -14.68 -12.60 -25.47
CA PHE A 402 -13.73 -12.11 -24.45
C PHE A 402 -12.73 -11.11 -25.05
N ILE A 403 -12.07 -11.47 -26.16
CA ILE A 403 -11.12 -10.59 -26.86
C ILE A 403 -11.80 -9.30 -27.31
N ARG A 404 -12.99 -9.36 -27.93
CA ARG A 404 -13.72 -8.16 -28.36
C ARG A 404 -14.02 -7.22 -27.20
N ARG A 405 -14.44 -7.74 -26.04
CA ARG A 405 -14.67 -6.93 -24.84
C ARG A 405 -13.39 -6.22 -24.39
N PHE A 406 -12.24 -6.89 -24.39
CA PHE A 406 -10.96 -6.30 -24.01
C PHE A 406 -10.37 -5.36 -25.08
N ALA A 407 -10.50 -5.68 -26.36
CA ALA A 407 -10.03 -4.86 -27.47
C ALA A 407 -10.78 -3.52 -27.58
N THR A 408 -12.01 -3.46 -27.06
CA THR A 408 -12.79 -2.21 -26.97
C THR A 408 -12.40 -1.31 -25.79
N LEU A 409 -11.48 -1.73 -24.91
CA LEU A 409 -10.97 -0.86 -23.87
C LEU A 409 -10.24 0.33 -24.53
N PRO A 410 -10.60 1.58 -24.23
CA PRO A 410 -10.00 2.71 -24.89
C PRO A 410 -8.55 2.90 -24.42
N HIS A 411 -7.57 2.64 -25.28
CA HIS A 411 -6.14 2.60 -24.90
C HIS A 411 -5.56 3.98 -24.48
N SER A 412 -6.32 5.06 -24.65
CA SER A 412 -5.93 6.44 -24.39
C SER A 412 -6.99 7.27 -23.65
N ALA A 413 -8.02 6.64 -23.07
CA ALA A 413 -9.07 7.36 -22.34
C ALA A 413 -8.60 7.89 -20.95
N PRO A 414 -9.31 8.87 -20.38
CA PRO A 414 -9.18 9.25 -18.98
C PRO A 414 -9.29 8.04 -18.03
N LEU A 415 -8.60 8.09 -16.88
CA LEU A 415 -8.60 7.00 -15.89
C LEU A 415 -10.01 6.58 -15.47
N ILE A 416 -10.90 7.55 -15.25
CA ILE A 416 -12.27 7.26 -14.81
C ILE A 416 -13.04 6.42 -15.84
N GLU A 417 -12.73 6.58 -17.12
CA GLU A 417 -13.33 5.77 -18.19
C GLU A 417 -12.70 4.37 -18.23
N HIS A 418 -11.40 4.24 -17.98
CA HIS A 418 -10.76 2.94 -17.80
C HIS A 418 -11.31 2.20 -16.58
N VAL A 419 -11.47 2.88 -15.43
CA VAL A 419 -12.05 2.31 -14.21
C VAL A 419 -13.49 1.88 -14.46
N ARG A 420 -14.31 2.72 -15.10
CA ARG A 420 -15.69 2.36 -15.49
C ARG A 420 -15.74 1.24 -16.53
N ALA A 421 -14.79 1.18 -17.45
CA ALA A 421 -14.71 0.10 -18.43
C ALA A 421 -14.31 -1.22 -17.76
N VAL A 422 -13.35 -1.20 -16.83
CA VAL A 422 -12.99 -2.34 -15.99
C VAL A 422 -14.13 -2.76 -15.07
N GLN A 423 -14.85 -1.83 -14.44
CA GLN A 423 -16.04 -2.12 -13.63
C GLN A 423 -17.12 -2.79 -14.47
N ARG A 424 -17.47 -2.23 -15.65
CA ARG A 424 -18.43 -2.85 -16.58
C ARG A 424 -17.97 -4.22 -17.07
N LEU A 425 -16.66 -4.41 -17.22
CA LEU A 425 -16.08 -5.69 -17.60
C LEU A 425 -16.21 -6.69 -16.45
N ILE A 426 -15.98 -6.28 -15.20
CA ILE A 426 -16.19 -7.12 -14.00
C ILE A 426 -17.68 -7.42 -13.78
N GLU A 427 -18.56 -6.43 -13.92
CA GLU A 427 -20.01 -6.58 -13.78
C GLU A 427 -20.58 -7.50 -14.87
N GLY A 428 -20.12 -7.37 -16.11
CA GLY A 428 -20.47 -8.26 -17.22
C GLY A 428 -19.76 -9.62 -17.20
N LEU A 429 -18.93 -9.89 -16.19
CA LEU A 429 -18.39 -11.21 -15.84
C LEU A 429 -19.09 -11.81 -14.61
N GLN A 430 -20.05 -11.10 -14.00
CA GLN A 430 -20.84 -11.56 -12.85
C GLN A 430 -22.32 -11.78 -13.22
N ALA A 431 -22.72 -11.40 -14.43
CA ALA A 431 -24.06 -11.50 -14.98
C ALA A 431 -24.04 -12.43 -16.19
#